data_AF-A0A7D7J9F2-F1
#
_entry.id   AF-A0A7D7J9F2-F1
#
_cell.length_a   1.000
_cell.length_b   1.000
_cell.length_c   1.000
_cell.angle_alpha   90.00
_cell.angle_beta   90.00
_cell.angle_gamma   90.00
#
_symmetry.space_group_name_H-M   'P 1'
#
loop_
_entity.id
_entity.type
_entity.pdbx_description
1 polymer ?
#
loop_
_entity_poly.entity_id
_entity_poly.type
_entity_poly.pdbx_seq_one_letter_code
_entity_poly.pdbx_strand_id
1 'polypeptide(L)'
;MSMHKEVALAGCDFIKTVVKLKRRSGFLYTALYLKECTVSLQPYYAGCYSKNDTMSVPVSLTRCGIPKIIPAVLRKHVRAKSDHGDYLVRIYLSWFGLSK
;
A
#
# COMPACT_ATOMS: atom_id res chain seq x y z
N MET A 1 6.83 20.11 -1.77
CA MET A 1 5.81 19.97 -0.70
C MET A 1 6.55 19.45 0.53
N SER A 2 6.28 19.96 1.75
CA SER A 2 6.93 19.42 2.95
C SER A 2 6.48 17.96 3.16
N MET A 3 7.42 17.06 3.48
CA MET A 3 7.19 15.61 3.62
C MET A 3 6.03 15.30 4.58
N HIS A 4 5.89 16.07 5.66
CA HIS A 4 4.80 15.90 6.62
C HIS A 4 3.40 16.17 6.02
N LYS A 5 3.29 17.17 5.13
CA LYS A 5 2.02 17.48 4.45
C LYS A 5 1.62 16.36 3.50
N GLU A 6 2.60 15.78 2.81
CA GLU A 6 2.40 14.65 1.90
C GLU A 6 1.93 13.40 2.64
N VAL A 7 2.57 13.06 3.76
CA VAL A 7 2.14 11.94 4.62
C VAL A 7 0.75 12.18 5.20
N ALA A 8 0.43 13.41 5.64
CA ALA A 8 -0.89 13.72 6.16
C ALA A 8 -1.99 13.52 5.11
N LEU A 9 -1.77 14.03 3.88
CA LEU A 9 -2.70 13.83 2.77
C LEU A 9 -2.82 12.35 2.38
N ALA A 10 -1.69 11.63 2.33
CA ALA A 10 -1.64 10.21 2.07
C ALA A 10 -2.42 9.41 3.12
N GLY A 11 -2.29 9.78 4.39
CA GLY A 11 -3.00 9.17 5.51
C GLY A 11 -4.50 9.41 5.44
N CYS A 12 -4.94 10.63 5.11
CA CYS A 12 -6.35 10.93 4.90
C CYS A 12 -6.97 10.10 3.76
N ASP A 13 -6.27 9.98 2.63
CA ASP A 13 -6.74 9.18 1.48
C ASP A 13 -6.76 7.68 1.79
N PHE A 14 -5.73 7.20 2.49
CA PHE A 14 -5.65 5.82 2.98
C PHE A 14 -6.83 5.48 3.89
N ILE A 15 -7.10 6.31 4.92
CA ILE A 15 -8.21 6.09 5.86
C ILE A 15 -9.55 6.09 5.11
N LYS A 16 -9.79 7.03 4.20
CA LYS A 16 -11.02 7.06 3.39
C LYS A 16 -11.20 5.76 2.61
N THR A 17 -10.13 5.25 2.00
CA THR A 17 -10.16 4.00 1.23
C THR A 17 -10.42 2.80 2.14
N VAL A 18 -9.75 2.71 3.30
CA VAL A 18 -9.94 1.61 4.27
C VAL A 18 -11.35 1.62 4.85
N VAL A 19 -11.89 2.79 5.22
CA VAL A 19 -13.27 2.92 5.73
C VAL A 19 -14.27 2.50 4.66
N LYS A 20 -14.06 2.90 3.40
CA LYS A 20 -14.90 2.47 2.28
C LYS A 20 -14.84 0.95 2.08
N LEU A 21 -13.65 0.36 2.17
CA LEU A 21 -13.46 -1.08 2.04
C LEU A 21 -14.15 -1.85 3.17
N LYS A 22 -13.96 -1.41 4.42
CA LYS A 22 -14.62 -1.94 5.61
C LYS A 22 -16.14 -1.92 5.46
N ARG A 23 -16.71 -0.79 5.03
CA ARG A 23 -18.17 -0.66 4.85
C ARG A 23 -18.72 -1.59 3.79
N ARG A 24 -17.93 -1.89 2.75
CA ARG A 24 -18.37 -2.74 1.62
C ARG A 24 -18.17 -4.23 1.87
N SER A 25 -17.07 -4.61 2.52
CA SER A 25 -16.60 -6.01 2.56
C SER A 25 -16.37 -6.54 3.97
N GLY A 26 -16.56 -5.72 5.01
CA GLY A 26 -16.34 -6.09 6.40
C GLY A 26 -14.88 -6.03 6.86
N PHE A 27 -14.68 -6.26 8.16
CA PHE A 27 -13.37 -6.16 8.79
C PHE A 27 -12.39 -7.27 8.36
N LEU A 28 -12.87 -8.51 8.28
CA LEU A 28 -12.01 -9.65 7.90
C LEU A 28 -11.40 -9.46 6.51
N TYR A 29 -12.23 -9.12 5.51
CA TYR A 29 -11.75 -8.84 4.17
C TYR A 29 -10.77 -7.66 4.15
N THR A 30 -11.07 -6.59 4.91
CA THR A 30 -10.20 -5.41 4.99
C THR A 30 -8.84 -5.77 5.59
N ALA A 31 -8.80 -6.61 6.62
CA ALA A 31 -7.56 -7.05 7.24
C ALA A 31 -6.72 -7.92 6.28
N LEU A 32 -7.36 -8.87 5.60
CA LEU A 32 -6.70 -9.67 4.57
C LEU A 32 -6.19 -8.79 3.42
N TYR A 33 -6.98 -7.81 2.97
CA TYR A 33 -6.59 -6.89 1.90
C TYR A 33 -5.34 -6.08 2.28
N LEU A 34 -5.25 -5.57 3.50
CA LEU A 34 -4.09 -4.81 3.98
C LEU A 34 -2.86 -5.72 4.15
N LYS A 35 -3.05 -6.95 4.63
CA LYS A 35 -1.99 -7.97 4.65
C LYS A 35 -1.44 -8.23 3.24
N GLU A 36 -2.30 -8.47 2.26
CA GLU A 36 -1.88 -8.70 0.87
C GLU A 36 -1.23 -7.45 0.23
N CYS A 37 -1.61 -6.23 0.65
CA CYS A 37 -0.88 -5.01 0.27
C CYS A 37 0.57 -5.01 0.79
N THR A 38 0.82 -5.58 1.97
CA THR A 38 2.17 -5.77 2.50
C THR A 38 2.95 -6.80 1.68
N VAL A 39 2.31 -7.97 1.45
CA VAL A 39 2.89 -9.08 0.69
C VAL A 39 3.22 -8.69 -0.75
N SER A 40 2.49 -7.74 -1.34
CA SER A 40 2.81 -7.21 -2.67
C SER A 40 3.87 -6.10 -2.66
N LEU A 41 3.81 -5.18 -1.69
CA LEU A 41 4.71 -4.02 -1.64
C LEU A 41 6.15 -4.41 -1.24
N GLN A 42 6.33 -5.34 -0.30
CA GLN A 42 7.66 -5.76 0.17
C GLN A 42 8.53 -6.38 -0.94
N PRO A 43 8.12 -7.45 -1.64
CA PRO A 43 8.93 -8.04 -2.69
C PRO A 43 9.06 -7.11 -3.90
N TYR A 44 8.06 -6.26 -4.18
CA TYR A 44 8.19 -5.19 -5.15
C TYR A 44 9.38 -4.28 -4.83
N TYR A 45 9.46 -3.83 -3.58
CA TYR A 45 10.51 -2.91 -3.17
C TYR A 45 11.89 -3.58 -3.13
N ALA A 46 11.94 -4.84 -2.66
CA ALA A 46 13.13 -5.67 -2.68
C ALA A 46 13.63 -6.03 -4.09
N GLY A 47 12.80 -5.85 -5.13
CA GLY A 47 13.13 -6.22 -6.51
C GLY A 47 12.89 -7.70 -6.84
N CYS A 48 12.21 -8.44 -5.97
CA CYS A 48 11.93 -9.87 -6.10
C CYS A 48 10.45 -10.16 -6.39
N TYR A 49 9.70 -9.20 -6.94
CA TYR A 49 8.27 -9.37 -7.19
C TYR A 49 7.99 -10.44 -8.26
N SER A 50 7.24 -11.46 -7.87
CA SER A 50 6.71 -12.48 -8.78
C SER A 50 5.21 -12.26 -8.98
N LYS A 51 4.77 -12.29 -10.23
CA LYS A 51 3.34 -12.14 -10.57
C LYS A 51 2.50 -13.38 -10.17
N ASN A 52 3.17 -14.50 -9.89
CA ASN A 52 2.52 -15.79 -9.61
C ASN A 52 2.27 -16.04 -8.12
N ASP A 53 2.52 -15.06 -7.26
CA ASP A 53 2.27 -15.21 -5.82
C ASP A 53 0.76 -15.29 -5.56
N THR A 54 0.31 -16.42 -5.01
CA THR A 54 -1.09 -16.65 -4.66
C THR A 54 -1.50 -15.73 -3.50
N MET A 55 -2.40 -14.79 -3.75
CA MET A 55 -2.95 -13.91 -2.72
C MET A 55 -4.23 -14.49 -2.14
N SER A 56 -4.39 -14.39 -0.82
CA SER A 56 -5.59 -14.89 -0.11
C SER A 56 -6.84 -14.12 -0.50
N VAL A 57 -6.69 -12.84 -0.87
CA VAL A 57 -7.77 -11.97 -1.37
C VAL A 57 -7.28 -11.13 -2.55
N PRO A 58 -8.16 -10.76 -3.49
CA PRO A 58 -7.77 -9.93 -4.61
C PRO A 58 -7.41 -8.51 -4.14
N VAL A 59 -6.20 -8.07 -4.45
CA VAL A 59 -5.75 -6.68 -4.25
C VAL A 59 -5.69 -5.95 -5.58
N SER A 60 -6.14 -4.70 -5.59
CA SER A 60 -5.99 -3.83 -6.75
C SER A 60 -4.53 -3.40 -6.89
N LEU A 61 -3.77 -4.06 -7.76
CA LEU A 61 -2.38 -3.73 -8.05
C LEU A 61 -2.22 -2.98 -9.37
N THR A 62 -1.12 -2.24 -9.50
CA THR A 62 -0.63 -1.76 -10.79
C THR A 62 -0.04 -2.91 -11.60
N ARG A 63 0.23 -2.69 -12.90
CA ARG A 63 0.92 -3.68 -13.76
C ARG A 63 2.27 -4.14 -13.18
N CYS A 64 2.89 -3.30 -12.36
CA CYS A 64 4.20 -3.55 -11.75
C CYS A 64 4.12 -4.15 -10.33
N GLY A 65 2.93 -4.43 -9.77
CA GLY A 65 2.80 -5.03 -8.44
C GLY A 65 2.61 -4.05 -7.28
N ILE A 66 2.63 -2.74 -7.51
CA ILE A 66 2.38 -1.75 -6.43
C ILE A 66 0.87 -1.67 -6.12
N PRO A 67 0.44 -1.69 -4.84
CA PRO A 67 -0.95 -1.47 -4.44
C PRO A 67 -1.53 -0.13 -4.91
N LYS A 68 -2.72 -0.15 -5.51
CA LYS A 68 -3.43 1.07 -5.97
C LYS A 68 -4.00 1.90 -4.83
N ILE A 69 -4.06 1.36 -3.61
CA ILE A 69 -4.35 2.14 -2.39
C ILE A 69 -3.28 3.20 -2.12
N ILE A 70 -2.09 3.07 -2.71
CA ILE A 70 -1.06 4.11 -2.74
C ILE A 70 -1.39 5.08 -3.91
N PRO A 71 -1.59 6.38 -3.65
CA PRO A 71 -1.88 7.37 -4.68
C PRO A 71 -0.83 7.40 -5.79
N ALA A 72 -1.25 7.68 -7.02
CA ALA A 72 -0.37 7.69 -8.19
C ALA A 72 0.85 8.62 -8.03
N VAL A 73 0.64 9.78 -7.38
CA VAL A 73 1.70 10.75 -7.10
C VAL A 73 2.77 10.19 -6.18
N LEU A 74 2.41 9.35 -5.20
CA LEU A 74 3.37 8.74 -4.27
C LEU A 74 4.05 7.51 -4.88
N ARG A 75 3.33 6.76 -5.72
CA ARG A 75 3.88 5.60 -6.44
C ARG A 75 5.09 5.95 -7.30
N LYS A 76 5.22 7.19 -7.79
CA LYS A 76 6.42 7.65 -8.53
C LYS A 76 7.68 7.64 -7.65
N HIS A 77 7.56 8.01 -6.38
CA HIS A 77 8.66 8.03 -5.42
C HIS A 77 9.05 6.62 -4.98
N VAL A 78 8.05 5.75 -4.78
CA VAL A 78 8.26 4.32 -4.51
C VAL A 78 9.00 3.64 -5.68
N ARG A 79 8.63 3.95 -6.93
CA ARG A 79 9.33 3.42 -8.12
C ARG A 79 10.76 3.93 -8.25
N ALA A 80 10.99 5.19 -7.89
CA ALA A 80 12.30 5.82 -8.00
C ALA A 80 13.33 5.25 -7.01
N LYS A 81 12.90 4.48 -5.99
CA LYS A 81 13.77 3.94 -4.92
C LYS A 81 14.72 5.00 -4.34
N SER A 82 14.19 6.20 -4.15
CA SER A 82 14.88 7.32 -3.48
C SER A 82 14.69 7.23 -1.96
N ASP A 83 15.45 7.99 -1.18
CA ASP A 83 15.25 8.11 0.28
C ASP A 83 13.79 8.46 0.64
N HIS A 84 13.14 9.27 -0.21
CA HIS A 84 11.73 9.59 -0.06
C HIS A 84 10.82 8.36 -0.31
N GLY A 85 11.17 7.53 -1.30
CA GLY A 85 10.53 6.25 -1.56
C GLY A 85 10.68 5.27 -0.40
N ASP A 86 11.87 5.16 0.18
CA ASP A 86 12.15 4.32 1.35
C ASP A 86 11.26 4.72 2.53
N TYR A 87 11.19 6.03 2.79
CA TYR A 87 10.35 6.58 3.85
C TYR A 87 8.87 6.29 3.61
N LEU A 88 8.36 6.53 2.40
CA LEU A 88 6.96 6.24 2.04
C LEU A 88 6.64 4.75 2.18
N VAL A 89 7.53 3.87 1.73
CA VAL A 89 7.34 2.42 1.87
C VAL A 89 7.26 2.01 3.33
N ARG A 90 8.17 2.51 4.19
CA ARG A 90 8.09 2.27 5.64
C ARG A 90 6.74 2.69 6.21
N ILE A 91 6.28 3.89 5.89
CA ILE A 91 4.99 4.42 6.38
C ILE A 91 3.82 3.53 5.92
N TYR A 92 3.75 3.17 4.65
CA TYR A 92 2.68 2.32 4.13
C TYR A 92 2.73 0.90 4.71
N LEU A 93 3.91 0.31 4.89
CA LEU A 93 4.06 -0.99 5.54
C LEU A 93 3.60 -0.92 7.01
N SER A 94 3.90 0.17 7.72
CA SER A 94 3.37 0.39 9.08
C SER A 94 1.85 0.48 9.09
N TRP A 95 1.24 1.21 8.14
CA TRP A 95 -0.21 1.34 8.04
C TRP A 95 -0.90 0.02 7.66
N PHE A 96 -0.33 -0.74 6.74
CA PHE A 96 -0.85 -2.06 6.38
C PHE A 96 -0.72 -3.06 7.54
N GLY A 97 0.34 -2.94 8.35
CA GLY A 97 0.57 -3.77 9.53
C GLY A 97 -0.39 -3.55 10.69
N LEU A 98 -1.22 -2.50 10.67
CA LEU A 98 -2.28 -2.26 11.66
C LEU A 98 -3.42 -3.30 11.61
N SER A 99 -3.42 -4.18 10.60
CA SER A 99 -4.42 -5.26 10.47
C SER A 99 -4.09 -6.51 11.28
N LYS A 100 -3.07 -6.48 12.14
CA LYS A 100 -2.67 -7.59 13.02
C LYS A 100 -3.49 -7.63 14.30
#